data_AF-A0A0E3RH81-F1
#
_entry.id   AF-A0A0E3RH81-F1
#
_cell.length_a   1.000
_cell.length_b   1.000
_cell.length_c   1.000
_cell.angle_alpha   90.00
_cell.angle_beta   90.00
_cell.angle_gamma   90.00
#
_symmetry.space_group_name_H-M   'P 1'
#
loop_
_entity.id
_entity.type
_entity.pdbx_description
1 polymer ?
#
loop_
_entity_poly.entity_id
_entity_poly.type
_entity_poly.pdbx_seq_one_letter_code
_entity_poly.pdbx_strand_id
1 'polypeptide(L)'
;MGWPVISGDYIVGDPKSPVAVVTLASDYQSLNLKNYAICGTCFTENFGIEKVIVNVLSNPRISCLVVCGQESDHFAGQSLLALAENGVSAFGGSKRIIGSEGVIPYLDDIPATAISRFLREIEVIDLVGTTDPAVIQQAIDSCSGKERGEAPELSMPEINEHSWKKYEPEVKKNIMSKIKKG
;
A
#
# COMPACT_ATOMS: atom_id res chain seq x y z
N MET A 1 21.63 -4.06 -7.20
CA MET A 1 20.21 -4.23 -7.55
C MET A 1 19.59 -2.85 -7.72
N GLY A 2 18.70 -2.65 -8.70
CA GLY A 2 18.04 -1.36 -8.93
C GLY A 2 16.80 -1.23 -8.05
N TRP A 3 16.51 -0.02 -7.59
CA TRP A 3 15.23 0.35 -6.99
C TRP A 3 14.35 1.04 -8.06
N PRO A 4 13.03 0.83 -8.11
CA PRO A 4 12.22 -0.08 -7.28
C PRO A 4 12.53 -1.57 -7.51
N VAL A 5 12.39 -2.39 -6.47
CA VAL A 5 12.80 -3.81 -6.50
C VAL A 5 11.69 -4.75 -6.97
N ILE A 6 10.42 -4.33 -6.89
CA ILE A 6 9.26 -5.07 -7.40
C ILE A 6 8.60 -4.30 -8.53
N SER A 7 8.34 -4.97 -9.65
CA SER A 7 7.59 -4.41 -10.77
C SER A 7 6.11 -4.19 -10.45
N GLY A 8 5.54 -3.15 -11.05
CA GLY A 8 4.14 -2.78 -10.92
C GLY A 8 3.80 -1.63 -11.85
N ASP A 9 2.61 -1.06 -11.66
CA ASP A 9 2.16 0.12 -12.40
C ASP A 9 2.46 1.40 -11.61
N TYR A 10 3.60 2.01 -11.95
CA TYR A 10 4.09 3.22 -11.32
C TYR A 10 5.04 3.98 -12.25
N ILE A 11 5.28 5.24 -11.90
CA ILE A 11 6.36 6.06 -12.42
C ILE A 11 7.35 6.38 -11.29
N VAL A 12 8.64 6.37 -11.63
CA VAL A 12 9.73 6.75 -10.72
C VAL A 12 10.02 8.24 -10.88
N GLY A 13 10.06 8.96 -9.76
CA GLY A 13 10.43 10.37 -9.66
C GLY A 13 11.89 10.53 -9.18
N ASP A 14 12.13 11.43 -8.22
CA ASP A 14 13.45 11.59 -7.59
C ASP A 14 13.63 10.57 -6.47
N PRO A 15 14.52 9.56 -6.61
CA PRO A 15 14.73 8.54 -5.57
C PRO A 15 15.19 9.10 -4.22
N LYS A 16 15.64 10.38 -4.16
CA LYS A 16 16.01 11.06 -2.92
C LYS A 16 14.83 11.70 -2.19
N SER A 17 13.67 11.83 -2.85
CA SER A 17 12.45 12.34 -2.23
C SER A 17 12.00 11.41 -1.10
N PRO A 18 11.45 11.96 0.00
CA PRO A 18 10.92 11.17 1.09
C PRO A 18 9.51 10.64 0.87
N VAL A 19 8.90 10.93 -0.29
CA VAL A 19 7.47 10.69 -0.51
C VAL A 19 7.23 9.60 -1.53
N ALA A 20 6.42 8.61 -1.18
CA ALA A 20 5.73 7.73 -2.12
C ALA A 20 4.26 8.15 -2.24
N VAL A 21 3.67 7.95 -3.41
CA VAL A 21 2.26 8.28 -3.69
C VAL A 21 1.55 7.05 -4.23
N VAL A 22 0.42 6.71 -3.64
CA VAL A 22 -0.52 5.71 -4.13
C VAL A 22 -1.78 6.43 -4.59
N THR A 23 -2.13 6.31 -5.87
CA THR A 23 -3.32 6.96 -6.46
C THR A 23 -4.53 6.03 -6.54
N LEU A 24 -4.47 4.87 -5.87
CA LEU A 24 -5.53 3.86 -5.82
C LEU A 24 -6.02 3.49 -7.23
N ALA A 25 -7.30 3.73 -7.53
CA ALA A 25 -7.90 3.46 -8.84
C ALA A 25 -7.83 4.65 -9.82
N SER A 26 -7.25 5.78 -9.41
CA SER A 26 -7.07 6.95 -10.28
C SER A 26 -5.79 6.87 -11.12
N ASP A 27 -5.87 7.37 -12.35
CA ASP A 27 -4.74 7.53 -13.24
C ASP A 27 -3.76 8.60 -12.72
N TYR A 28 -2.61 8.17 -12.23
CA TYR A 28 -1.56 9.04 -11.70
C TYR A 28 -0.95 9.97 -12.77
N GLN A 29 -0.99 9.60 -14.05
CA GLN A 29 -0.40 10.41 -15.11
C GLN A 29 -1.20 11.70 -15.33
N SER A 30 -2.53 11.62 -15.18
CA SER A 30 -3.43 12.77 -15.29
C SER A 30 -3.24 13.82 -14.20
N LEU A 31 -2.70 13.43 -13.02
CA LEU A 31 -2.54 14.32 -11.87
C LEU A 31 -1.31 15.22 -11.96
N ASN A 32 -0.32 14.88 -12.82
CA ASN A 32 0.91 15.65 -13.03
C ASN A 32 1.66 16.06 -11.75
N LEU A 33 1.62 15.20 -10.72
CA LEU A 33 2.27 15.44 -9.42
C LEU A 33 3.81 15.53 -9.56
N LYS A 34 4.47 16.15 -8.58
CA LYS A 34 5.93 16.36 -8.50
C LYS A 34 6.44 16.06 -7.09
N ASN A 35 7.77 16.07 -6.94
CA ASN A 35 8.49 15.94 -5.66
C ASN A 35 8.29 14.61 -4.91
N TYR A 36 7.92 13.53 -5.62
CA TYR A 36 7.87 12.17 -5.08
C TYR A 36 9.02 11.31 -5.58
N ALA A 37 9.29 10.21 -4.88
CA ALA A 37 10.22 9.17 -5.29
C ALA A 37 9.55 8.15 -6.21
N ILE A 38 8.32 7.76 -5.90
CA ILE A 38 7.52 6.81 -6.68
C ILE A 38 6.05 7.20 -6.59
N CYS A 39 5.33 7.09 -7.70
CA CYS A 39 3.89 7.35 -7.78
C CYS A 39 3.23 6.28 -8.64
N GLY A 40 2.16 5.64 -8.16
CA GLY A 40 1.51 4.56 -8.90
C GLY A 40 0.16 4.15 -8.35
N THR A 41 -0.48 3.21 -9.03
CA THR A 41 -1.79 2.68 -8.64
C THR A 41 -1.66 1.58 -7.58
N CYS A 42 -2.73 1.38 -6.81
CA CYS A 42 -2.87 0.21 -5.93
C CYS A 42 -4.34 -0.20 -5.90
N PHE A 43 -4.66 -1.28 -6.62
CA PHE A 43 -6.04 -1.70 -6.83
C PHE A 43 -6.54 -2.75 -5.86
N THR A 44 -5.67 -3.53 -5.21
CA THR A 44 -6.06 -4.71 -4.43
C THR A 44 -5.62 -4.59 -2.96
N GLU A 45 -6.45 -5.08 -2.04
CA GLU A 45 -6.26 -5.01 -0.59
C GLU A 45 -5.20 -5.97 -0.01
N ASN A 46 -4.43 -6.65 -0.87
CA ASN A 46 -3.46 -7.68 -0.51
C ASN A 46 -2.13 -7.47 -1.25
N PHE A 47 -1.85 -8.19 -2.35
CA PHE A 47 -0.56 -8.17 -3.03
C PHE A 47 -0.21 -6.76 -3.55
N GLY A 48 -1.19 -5.96 -3.95
CA GLY A 48 -0.98 -4.54 -4.27
C GLY A 48 -0.36 -3.76 -3.10
N ILE A 49 -0.93 -3.90 -1.90
CA ILE A 49 -0.40 -3.32 -0.67
C ILE A 49 0.98 -3.90 -0.34
N GLU A 50 1.20 -5.21 -0.52
CA GLU A 50 2.51 -5.84 -0.30
C GLU A 50 3.59 -5.25 -1.22
N LYS A 51 3.28 -5.06 -2.51
CA LYS A 51 4.19 -4.42 -3.48
C LYS A 51 4.52 -2.98 -3.07
N VAL A 52 3.52 -2.22 -2.61
CA VAL A 52 3.72 -0.85 -2.06
C VAL A 52 4.70 -0.91 -0.88
N ILE A 53 4.45 -1.78 0.11
CA ILE A 53 5.31 -1.91 1.30
C ILE A 53 6.76 -2.26 0.90
N VAL A 54 6.95 -3.23 0.01
CA VAL A 54 8.30 -3.67 -0.40
C VAL A 54 9.05 -2.55 -1.12
N ASN A 55 8.43 -1.85 -2.07
CA ASN A 55 9.08 -0.76 -2.79
C ASN A 55 9.34 0.47 -1.90
N VAL A 56 8.46 0.76 -0.94
CA VAL A 56 8.65 1.84 0.04
C VAL A 56 9.77 1.52 1.02
N LEU A 57 9.84 0.30 1.56
CA LEU A 57 10.87 -0.09 2.53
C LEU A 57 12.26 -0.27 1.92
N SER A 58 12.35 -0.56 0.62
CA SER A 58 13.62 -0.77 -0.09
C SER A 58 14.35 0.52 -0.47
N ASN A 59 13.68 1.69 -0.42
CA ASN A 59 14.36 2.98 -0.56
C ASN A 59 14.39 3.72 0.79
N PRO A 60 15.51 3.74 1.53
CA PRO A 60 15.59 4.29 2.88
C PRO A 60 15.20 5.77 2.97
N ARG A 61 15.19 6.51 1.86
CA ARG A 61 14.78 7.92 1.82
C ARG A 61 13.27 8.11 2.04
N ILE A 62 12.44 7.15 1.62
CA ILE A 62 10.98 7.26 1.70
C ILE A 62 10.51 7.07 3.13
N SER A 63 9.92 8.10 3.73
CA SER A 63 9.35 8.08 5.08
C SER A 63 7.88 8.51 5.13
N CYS A 64 7.32 8.92 3.99
CA CYS A 64 5.95 9.40 3.84
C CYS A 64 5.25 8.64 2.71
N LEU A 65 4.02 8.18 2.93
CA LEU A 65 3.16 7.56 1.92
C LEU A 65 1.85 8.35 1.84
N VAL A 66 1.65 9.07 0.74
CA VAL A 66 0.37 9.74 0.44
C VAL A 66 -0.55 8.76 -0.26
N VAL A 67 -1.73 8.51 0.32
CA VAL A 67 -2.75 7.64 -0.27
C VAL A 67 -3.89 8.51 -0.75
N CYS A 68 -4.05 8.66 -2.06
CA CYS A 68 -5.03 9.54 -2.68
C CYS A 68 -5.73 8.87 -3.86
N GLY A 69 -6.60 9.61 -4.54
CA GLY A 69 -7.35 9.11 -5.68
C GLY A 69 -8.63 8.38 -5.28
N GLN A 70 -9.37 7.95 -6.29
CA GLN A 70 -10.61 7.19 -6.13
C GLN A 70 -10.32 5.82 -5.52
N GLU A 71 -11.15 5.44 -4.55
CA GLU A 71 -11.08 4.11 -3.95
C GLU A 71 -11.32 3.02 -5.00
N SER A 72 -10.64 1.89 -4.82
CA SER A 72 -10.80 0.68 -5.60
C SER A 72 -12.04 -0.11 -5.16
N ASP A 73 -12.61 -0.93 -6.05
CA ASP A 73 -13.70 -1.86 -5.71
C ASP A 73 -13.31 -2.92 -4.65
N HIS A 74 -12.00 -3.05 -4.39
CA HIS A 74 -11.40 -3.93 -3.41
C HIS A 74 -11.18 -3.28 -2.04
N PHE A 75 -11.43 -1.98 -1.90
CA PHE A 75 -11.16 -1.20 -0.69
C PHE A 75 -9.67 -1.18 -0.30
N ALA A 76 -8.78 -1.08 -1.30
CA ALA A 76 -7.33 -1.03 -1.09
C ALA A 76 -6.89 0.19 -0.25
N GLY A 77 -7.49 1.38 -0.48
CA GLY A 77 -7.20 2.59 0.29
C GLY A 77 -7.59 2.42 1.75
N GLN A 78 -8.85 2.09 2.01
CA GLN A 78 -9.38 1.78 3.33
C GLN A 78 -8.54 0.70 4.03
N SER A 79 -8.15 -0.35 3.32
CA SER A 79 -7.33 -1.43 3.89
C SER A 79 -5.93 -0.97 4.27
N LEU A 80 -5.32 -0.08 3.48
CA LEU A 80 -4.00 0.48 3.77
C LEU A 80 -4.07 1.42 4.99
N LEU A 81 -5.12 2.23 5.12
CA LEU A 81 -5.37 3.04 6.31
C LEU A 81 -5.63 2.19 7.55
N ALA A 82 -6.45 1.14 7.43
CA ALA A 82 -6.72 0.21 8.52
C ALA A 82 -5.45 -0.53 8.96
N LEU A 83 -4.56 -0.86 8.02
CA LEU A 83 -3.23 -1.39 8.31
C LEU A 83 -2.41 -0.39 9.11
N ALA A 84 -2.34 0.87 8.68
CA ALA A 84 -1.57 1.92 9.36
C ALA A 84 -2.05 2.15 10.80
N GLU A 85 -3.36 2.09 11.03
CA GLU A 85 -3.98 2.31 12.34
C GLU A 85 -3.89 1.07 13.25
N ASN A 86 -4.17 -0.12 12.71
CA ASN A 86 -4.46 -1.31 13.53
C ASN A 86 -3.48 -2.47 13.31
N GLY A 87 -2.63 -2.40 12.29
CA GLY A 87 -1.72 -3.46 11.91
C GLY A 87 -2.44 -4.72 11.40
N VAL A 88 -1.81 -5.87 11.64
CA VAL A 88 -2.32 -7.19 11.24
C VAL A 88 -2.58 -8.08 12.44
N SER A 89 -3.53 -9.00 12.30
CA SER A 89 -3.82 -10.03 13.29
C SER A 89 -2.64 -10.99 13.44
N ALA A 90 -2.30 -11.31 14.69
CA ALA A 90 -1.37 -12.38 15.03
C ALA A 90 -2.05 -13.77 15.17
N PHE A 91 -3.38 -13.82 15.07
CA PHE A 91 -4.17 -15.04 15.29
C PHE A 91 -4.42 -15.80 13.98
N GLY A 92 -4.34 -17.14 14.04
CA GLY A 92 -4.74 -18.02 12.94
C GLY A 92 -3.68 -18.19 11.83
N GLY A 93 -2.42 -17.80 12.07
CA GLY A 93 -1.31 -18.02 11.15
C GLY A 93 -1.32 -17.18 9.87
N SER A 94 -2.33 -16.34 9.67
CA SER A 94 -2.44 -15.39 8.55
C SER A 94 -2.30 -13.95 9.05
N LYS A 95 -1.74 -13.08 8.21
CA LYS A 95 -1.51 -11.67 8.51
C LYS A 95 -2.65 -10.84 7.94
N ARG A 96 -3.86 -11.06 8.47
CA ARG A 96 -5.06 -10.31 8.08
C ARG A 96 -4.99 -8.89 8.62
N ILE A 97 -5.22 -7.88 7.78
CA ILE A 97 -5.33 -6.48 8.19
C ILE A 97 -6.53 -6.31 9.12
N ILE A 98 -6.31 -5.74 10.31
CA ILE A 98 -7.36 -5.50 11.30
C ILE A 98 -8.16 -4.27 10.87
N GLY A 99 -9.49 -4.35 10.91
CA GLY A 99 -10.37 -3.24 10.50
C GLY A 99 -10.56 -3.07 8.98
N SER A 100 -9.88 -3.86 8.14
CA SER A 100 -10.10 -3.81 6.69
C SER A 100 -11.50 -4.35 6.31
N GLU A 101 -12.16 -3.58 5.42
CA GLU A 101 -13.43 -3.89 4.75
C GLU A 101 -13.24 -4.72 3.45
N GLY A 102 -11.99 -4.90 3.02
CA GLY A 102 -11.63 -5.75 1.90
C GLY A 102 -12.05 -7.20 2.10
N VAL A 103 -12.21 -7.94 1.00
CA VAL A 103 -12.72 -9.32 1.03
C VAL A 103 -11.64 -10.27 1.54
N ILE A 104 -10.41 -10.08 1.06
CA ILE A 104 -9.26 -10.92 1.36
C ILE A 104 -8.01 -10.08 1.73
N PRO A 105 -8.08 -9.28 2.81
CA PRO A 105 -7.03 -8.35 3.18
C PRO A 105 -5.91 -9.04 3.96
N TYR A 106 -5.19 -9.94 3.30
CA TYR A 106 -4.11 -10.73 3.87
C TYR A 106 -2.79 -10.36 3.23
N LEU A 107 -1.78 -10.05 4.04
CA LEU A 107 -0.44 -9.68 3.62
C LEU A 107 0.54 -10.84 3.80
N ASP A 108 0.15 -12.03 3.35
CA ASP A 108 0.81 -13.27 3.73
C ASP A 108 2.15 -13.53 3.03
N ASP A 109 2.41 -12.91 1.89
CA ASP A 109 3.62 -13.15 1.11
C ASP A 109 4.81 -12.38 1.70
N ILE A 110 4.61 -11.26 2.40
CA ILE A 110 5.71 -10.53 3.07
C ILE A 110 5.93 -10.96 4.53
N PRO A 111 7.15 -10.83 5.09
CA PRO A 111 7.39 -11.18 6.50
C PRO A 111 6.72 -10.18 7.45
N ALA A 112 6.28 -10.65 8.63
CA ALA A 112 5.69 -9.76 9.65
C ALA A 112 6.63 -8.63 10.09
N THR A 113 7.95 -8.87 10.06
CA THR A 113 8.98 -7.86 10.34
C THR A 113 8.97 -6.71 9.34
N ALA A 114 8.65 -6.95 8.06
CA ALA A 114 8.46 -5.90 7.07
C ALA A 114 7.24 -5.05 7.41
N ILE A 115 6.11 -5.69 7.75
CA ILE A 115 4.88 -4.98 8.16
C ILE A 115 5.16 -4.12 9.39
N SER A 116 5.76 -4.68 10.45
CA SER A 116 6.11 -3.92 11.66
C SER A 116 7.05 -2.76 11.37
N ARG A 117 8.00 -2.93 10.44
CA ARG A 117 8.91 -1.86 10.03
C ARG A 117 8.17 -0.74 9.29
N PHE A 118 7.29 -1.10 8.36
CA PHE A 118 6.44 -0.14 7.64
C PHE A 118 5.64 0.71 8.62
N LEU A 119 4.93 0.09 9.56
CA LEU A 119 4.10 0.78 10.56
C LEU A 119 4.91 1.72 11.48
N ARG A 120 6.17 1.39 11.75
CA ARG A 120 7.04 2.20 12.60
C ARG A 120 7.67 3.38 11.85
N GLU A 121 8.01 3.19 10.58
CA GLU A 121 8.92 4.09 9.86
C GLU A 121 8.23 4.91 8.76
N ILE A 122 7.01 4.56 8.37
CA ILE A 122 6.26 5.25 7.31
C ILE A 122 5.08 5.99 7.91
N GLU A 123 5.05 7.30 7.69
CA GLU A 123 3.90 8.14 7.94
C GLU A 123 2.92 8.03 6.77
N VAL A 124 1.70 7.58 7.04
CA VAL A 124 0.65 7.43 6.03
C VAL A 124 -0.28 8.64 6.09
N ILE A 125 -0.39 9.36 4.97
CA ILE A 125 -1.28 10.52 4.81
C ILE A 125 -2.53 10.06 4.08
N ASP A 126 -3.67 10.18 4.74
CA ASP A 126 -4.99 9.88 4.19
C ASP A 126 -5.52 11.04 3.34
N LEU A 127 -5.65 10.78 2.04
CA LEU A 127 -6.37 11.60 1.08
C LEU A 127 -7.27 10.71 0.21
N VAL A 128 -7.74 9.56 0.71
CA VAL A 128 -8.59 8.64 -0.04
C VAL A 128 -9.86 9.37 -0.52
N GLY A 129 -10.19 9.20 -1.80
CA GLY A 129 -11.29 9.91 -2.48
C GLY A 129 -10.90 11.29 -3.02
N THR A 130 -9.73 11.84 -2.67
CA THR A 130 -9.26 13.14 -3.17
C THR A 130 -8.57 12.97 -4.53
N THR A 131 -9.05 13.69 -5.54
CA THR A 131 -8.48 13.70 -6.90
C THR A 131 -8.01 15.09 -7.36
N ASP A 132 -8.11 16.10 -6.49
CA ASP A 132 -7.61 17.44 -6.77
C ASP A 132 -6.07 17.47 -6.71
N PRO A 133 -5.36 17.71 -7.83
CA PRO A 133 -3.91 17.71 -7.85
C PRO A 133 -3.29 18.75 -6.92
N ALA A 134 -3.94 19.90 -6.69
CA ALA A 134 -3.40 20.96 -5.84
C ALA A 134 -3.36 20.53 -4.37
N VAL A 135 -4.42 19.87 -3.90
CA VAL A 135 -4.51 19.33 -2.54
C VAL A 135 -3.47 18.22 -2.34
N ILE A 136 -3.37 17.31 -3.32
CA ILE A 136 -2.41 16.19 -3.25
C ILE A 136 -0.97 16.72 -3.29
N GLN A 137 -0.66 17.67 -4.17
CA GLN A 137 0.67 18.27 -4.26
C GLN A 137 1.06 18.99 -2.97
N GLN A 138 0.12 19.71 -2.34
CA GLN A 138 0.35 20.35 -1.05
C GLN A 138 0.73 19.33 0.03
N ALA A 139 0.07 18.16 0.07
CA ALA A 139 0.40 17.10 1.02
C ALA A 139 1.79 16.50 0.75
N ILE A 140 2.14 16.27 -0.52
CA ILE A 140 3.49 15.82 -0.92
C ILE A 140 4.55 16.81 -0.43
N ASP A 141 4.35 18.11 -0.69
CA ASP A 141 5.31 19.15 -0.34
C ASP A 141 5.41 19.38 1.19
N SER A 142 4.41 18.95 1.95
CA SER A 142 4.36 19.07 3.41
C SER A 142 5.03 17.89 4.14
N CYS A 143 5.29 16.76 3.46
CA CYS A 143 5.96 15.62 4.07
C CYS A 143 7.39 15.98 4.52
N SER A 144 7.65 15.89 5.82
CA SER A 144 9.01 16.00 6.36
C SER A 144 9.76 14.66 6.20
N GLY A 145 10.88 14.67 5.49
CA GLY A 145 11.69 13.48 5.24
C GLY A 145 12.46 13.02 6.47
N LYS A 146 11.78 12.40 7.43
CA LYS A 146 12.41 11.82 8.62
C LYS A 146 13.42 10.77 8.17
N GLU A 147 14.67 10.93 8.59
CA GLU A 147 15.71 9.95 8.28
C GLU A 147 15.33 8.60 8.88
N ARG A 148 15.30 7.57 8.03
CA ARG A 148 15.19 6.19 8.47
C ARG A 148 16.59 5.62 8.62
N GLY A 149 16.77 4.76 9.63
CA GLY A 149 17.99 3.96 9.73
C GLY A 149 18.19 3.13 8.47
N GLU A 150 19.44 2.72 8.20
CA GLU A 150 19.74 1.81 7.09
C GLU A 150 18.78 0.62 7.12
N ALA A 151 18.21 0.31 5.96
CA ALA A 151 17.34 -0.84 5.82
C ALA A 151 18.15 -2.09 6.18
N PRO A 152 17.74 -2.89 7.19
CA PRO A 152 18.21 -4.26 7.27
C PRO A 152 17.90 -4.89 5.91
N GLU A 153 18.81 -5.69 5.35
CA GLU A 153 18.48 -6.54 4.22
C GLU A 153 17.34 -7.48 4.64
N LEU A 154 16.10 -7.04 4.40
CA LEU A 154 14.93 -7.87 4.55
C LEU A 154 14.91 -8.74 3.31
N SER A 155 15.14 -10.03 3.49
CA SER A 155 14.86 -11.02 2.46
C SER A 155 13.36 -11.01 2.19
N MET A 156 12.95 -10.22 1.19
CA MET A 156 11.58 -10.20 0.70
C MET A 156 11.44 -11.38 -0.28
N PRO A 157 10.51 -12.31 -0.04
CA PRO A 157 10.21 -13.34 -1.03
C PRO A 157 9.51 -12.70 -2.24
N GLU A 158 9.39 -13.48 -3.31
CA GLU A 158 8.58 -13.10 -4.46
C GLU A 158 7.10 -12.98 -4.06
N ILE A 159 6.48 -11.86 -4.40
CA ILE A 159 5.04 -11.66 -4.20
C ILE A 159 4.30 -12.36 -5.34
N ASN A 160 3.44 -13.31 -5.01
CA ASN A 160 2.72 -14.11 -6.01
C ASN A 160 1.30 -13.58 -6.17
N GLU A 161 0.99 -12.97 -7.32
CA GLU A 161 -0.35 -12.43 -7.63
C GLU A 161 -1.46 -13.49 -7.69
N HIS A 162 -1.13 -14.78 -7.55
CA HIS A 162 -2.09 -15.88 -7.43
C HIS A 162 -2.16 -16.48 -6.03
N SER A 163 -1.40 -15.97 -5.05
CA SER A 163 -1.45 -16.44 -3.65
C SER A 163 -2.85 -16.29 -3.04
N TRP A 164 -3.65 -15.33 -3.53
CA TRP A 164 -5.04 -15.13 -3.12
C TRP A 164 -5.94 -16.36 -3.32
N LYS A 165 -5.59 -17.29 -4.23
CA LYS A 165 -6.41 -18.49 -4.51
C LYS A 165 -6.63 -19.37 -3.29
N LYS A 166 -5.72 -19.33 -2.31
CA LYS A 166 -5.92 -20.02 -1.02
C LYS A 166 -7.14 -19.51 -0.24
N TYR A 167 -7.63 -18.31 -0.56
CA TYR A 167 -8.80 -17.68 0.04
C TYR A 167 -10.06 -17.72 -0.85
N GLU A 168 -10.08 -18.54 -1.90
CA GLU A 168 -11.30 -18.75 -2.71
C GLU A 168 -12.55 -19.09 -1.88
N PRO A 169 -12.50 -19.92 -0.82
CA PRO A 169 -13.67 -20.20 0.01
C PRO A 169 -14.27 -18.94 0.65
N GLU A 170 -13.43 -18.03 1.13
CA GLU A 170 -13.81 -16.76 1.74
C GLU A 170 -14.48 -15.84 0.74
N VAL A 171 -13.92 -15.74 -0.47
CA VAL A 171 -14.52 -14.99 -1.58
C VAL A 171 -15.91 -15.51 -1.91
N LYS A 172 -16.06 -16.84 -2.08
CA LYS A 172 -17.36 -17.47 -2.36
C LYS A 172 -18.37 -17.22 -1.24
N LYS A 173 -17.95 -17.34 0.02
CA LYS A 173 -18.80 -17.06 1.19
C LYS A 173 -19.26 -15.60 1.21
N ASN A 174 -18.39 -14.65 0.88
CA ASN A 174 -18.73 -13.23 0.85
C ASN A 174 -19.73 -12.90 -0.27
N ILE A 175 -19.54 -13.45 -1.47
CA ILE A 175 -20.49 -13.27 -2.58
C ILE A 175 -21.87 -13.81 -2.20
N MET A 176 -21.94 -15.03 -1.63
CA MET A 176 -23.20 -15.62 -1.19
C MET A 176 -23.89 -14.81 -0.08
N SER A 177 -23.13 -14.15 0.80
CA SER A 177 -23.70 -13.33 1.88
C SER A 177 -24.31 -12.03 1.36
N LYS A 178 -23.69 -11.39 0.36
CA LYS A 178 -24.22 -10.19 -0.31
C LYS A 178 -25.51 -10.48 -1.06
N ILE A 179 -25.61 -11.61 -1.77
CA ILE A 179 -26.83 -12.03 -2.48
C ILE A 179 -28.02 -12.22 -1.52
N LYS A 180 -27.78 -12.71 -0.30
CA LYS A 180 -28.85 -12.92 0.69
C LYS A 180 -29.34 -11.62 1.36
N LYS A 181 -28.64 -10.51 1.19
CA LYS A 181 -28.92 -9.21 1.82
C LYS A 181 -29.52 -8.17 0.87
N GLY A 182 -29.52 -8.44 -0.44
CA GLY A 182 -30.18 -7.62 -1.47
C GLY A 182 -31.53 -8.23 -1.85
#